data_AF-A0AAD8BWA7-F1
#
_entry.id   AF-A0AAD8BWA7-F1
#
_cell.length_a   1.000
_cell.length_b   1.000
_cell.length_c   1.000
_cell.angle_alpha   90.00
_cell.angle_beta   90.00
_cell.angle_gamma   90.00
#
_symmetry.space_group_name_H-M   'P 1'
#
loop_
_entity.id
_entity.type
_entity.pdbx_description
1 polymer ?
#
loop_
_entity_poly.entity_id
_entity_poly.type
_entity_poly.pdbx_seq_one_letter_code
_entity_poly.pdbx_strand_id
1 'polypeptide(L)'
;MFTQRVQKTSRRAVSSRQYNVPQLSTDSSNRVYANLEDEFLHAAESGDVHTITRIMKAHPEMDTECIDALGRSPLRLAVKNEHLEVVQVLLEKSSQQHMYEAALLAISAGHIQIAETILKHKKYLDMCRGKKKLGATDDFYKTAFPDSQFSPDITPLILASQKNQYEIVQLLLLRGETIMKPHKFSCACQECQKKIEIDQLRLAKYRLNAYRGLASEAYISLSSKDPISTAFELAAELRRFSSIEKHFKCEYIDLADQLSDYVVKLLDRIRTQKELELVLNKRGKPDQEKFSSLARFKLALKYKEKKFVAHPSCQQRVSKAWRYGMGKFERANWPKRVLIILAIVLMYPALVCLHIAESKKKEAKILQLPVVKFTCYSMSFLIFLLLICISSWEASVRVNKHRTFLKSFTPNVTDRYKECRRSKQLLGTDFPLRVGSPSLTDLLLTFWIIGMVSQECNQLYQTGLDEHISLYNIMDFLLLSAYIAALTLRFLLMIKFNMAVEVLKERYTDPCTMINSVYWLNTGK
;
A
#
# COMPACT_ATOMS: atom_id res chain seq x y z
N MET A 1 20.10 -18.15 -43.17
CA MET A 1 19.23 -17.75 -44.32
C MET A 1 17.89 -17.17 -43.84
N PHE A 2 17.87 -16.17 -42.95
CA PHE A 2 16.63 -15.50 -42.54
C PHE A 2 16.91 -14.06 -42.07
N THR A 3 17.63 -13.28 -42.88
CA THR A 3 17.96 -11.87 -42.60
C THR A 3 17.84 -10.95 -43.83
N GLN A 4 16.98 -11.29 -44.81
CA GLN A 4 16.88 -10.51 -46.06
C GLN A 4 15.46 -10.18 -46.56
N ARG A 5 14.39 -10.35 -45.76
CA ARG A 5 13.01 -10.21 -46.28
C ARG A 5 12.10 -9.14 -45.67
N VAL A 6 12.63 -8.12 -44.97
CA VAL A 6 11.81 -6.99 -44.46
C VAL A 6 12.19 -5.62 -45.06
N GLN A 7 13.03 -5.57 -46.09
CA GLN A 7 13.46 -4.30 -46.71
C GLN A 7 12.65 -3.85 -47.96
N LYS A 8 11.52 -4.47 -48.30
CA LYS A 8 10.75 -4.11 -49.50
C LYS A 8 9.28 -3.82 -49.19
N THR A 9 9.00 -2.64 -48.62
CA THR A 9 7.75 -1.86 -48.81
C THR A 9 7.75 -0.59 -47.96
N SER A 10 8.63 0.37 -48.25
CA SER A 10 8.37 1.80 -48.01
C SER A 10 9.43 2.64 -48.74
N ARG A 11 9.23 2.81 -50.04
CA ARG A 11 9.87 3.90 -50.81
C ARG A 11 8.74 4.80 -51.30
N ARG A 12 8.31 5.73 -50.43
CA ARG A 12 7.70 7.00 -50.84
C ARG A 12 8.57 8.11 -50.29
N ALA A 13 8.87 9.06 -51.16
CA ALA A 13 9.98 10.00 -51.07
C ALA A 13 10.01 10.80 -49.76
N VAL A 14 11.07 10.58 -48.99
CA VAL A 14 11.58 11.53 -48.00
C VAL A 14 12.76 12.21 -48.69
N SER A 15 12.65 13.51 -48.94
CA SER A 15 13.77 14.33 -49.41
C SER A 15 14.84 14.34 -48.34
N SER A 16 15.88 13.53 -48.54
CA SER A 16 17.08 13.54 -47.73
C SER A 16 17.90 14.77 -48.12
N ARG A 17 17.88 15.83 -47.30
CA ARG A 17 18.97 16.81 -47.33
C ARG A 17 20.23 16.09 -46.82
N GLN A 18 21.08 15.69 -47.75
CA GLN A 18 22.45 15.28 -47.45
C GLN A 18 23.16 16.51 -46.85
N TYR A 19 23.74 16.33 -45.66
CA TYR A 19 24.70 17.29 -45.13
C TYR A 19 25.97 17.21 -45.97
N ASN A 20 26.06 18.08 -46.97
CA ASN A 20 27.34 18.43 -47.58
C ASN A 20 28.13 19.25 -46.57
N VAL A 21 29.31 18.77 -46.20
CA VAL A 21 30.37 19.63 -45.68
C VAL A 21 30.56 20.75 -46.71
N PRO A 22 30.46 22.05 -46.36
CA PRO A 22 30.64 23.10 -47.34
C PRO A 22 32.08 23.03 -47.87
N GLN A 23 32.25 22.59 -49.12
CA GLN A 23 33.37 23.06 -49.90
C GLN A 23 33.26 24.57 -49.96
N LEU A 24 34.36 25.25 -49.62
CA LEU A 24 34.49 26.69 -49.54
C LEU A 24 34.29 27.31 -50.94
N SER A 25 33.05 27.40 -51.41
CA SER A 25 32.69 28.16 -52.60
C SER A 25 32.48 29.62 -52.21
N THR A 26 33.29 30.48 -52.81
CA THR A 26 33.23 31.93 -52.72
C THR A 26 31.96 32.44 -53.40
N ASP A 27 30.90 32.64 -52.62
CA ASP A 27 29.74 33.43 -53.05
C ASP A 27 29.41 34.48 -52.00
N SER A 28 29.51 35.75 -52.37
CA SER A 28 29.35 36.90 -51.46
C SER A 28 27.97 36.95 -50.79
N SER A 29 26.94 36.49 -51.50
CA SER A 29 25.55 36.35 -51.04
C SER A 29 25.41 35.39 -49.85
N ASN A 30 26.04 34.20 -49.90
CA ASN A 30 25.96 33.22 -48.81
C ASN A 30 26.63 33.70 -47.52
N ARG A 31 27.68 34.53 -47.62
CA ARG A 31 28.29 35.18 -46.43
C ARG A 31 27.39 36.25 -45.81
N VAL A 32 26.64 36.99 -46.63
CA VAL A 32 25.69 37.99 -46.11
C VAL A 32 24.55 37.31 -45.35
N TYR A 33 24.00 36.22 -45.88
CA TYR A 33 22.94 35.47 -45.19
C TYR A 33 23.43 34.82 -43.90
N ALA A 34 24.64 34.26 -43.86
CA ALA A 34 25.21 33.71 -42.62
C ALA A 34 25.37 34.77 -41.52
N ASN A 35 25.88 35.96 -41.85
CA ASN A 35 26.01 37.06 -40.89
C ASN A 35 24.63 37.58 -40.42
N LEU A 36 23.63 37.55 -41.29
CA LEU A 36 22.27 37.98 -40.96
C LEU A 36 21.55 36.96 -40.06
N GLU A 37 21.75 35.66 -40.30
CA GLU A 37 21.24 34.59 -39.44
C GLU A 37 21.85 34.66 -38.03
N ASP A 38 23.15 34.94 -37.92
CA ASP A 38 23.83 35.16 -36.63
C ASP A 38 23.31 36.43 -35.92
N GLU A 39 23.12 37.54 -36.64
CA GLU A 39 22.50 38.76 -36.11
C GLU A 39 21.07 38.48 -35.62
N PHE A 40 20.30 37.68 -36.37
CA PHE A 40 18.94 37.29 -36.01
C PHE A 40 18.89 36.40 -34.76
N LEU A 41 19.78 35.40 -34.66
CA LEU A 41 19.91 34.54 -33.48
C LEU A 41 20.33 35.36 -32.25
N HIS A 42 21.28 36.27 -32.40
CA HIS A 42 21.72 37.13 -31.31
C HIS A 42 20.63 38.12 -30.87
N ALA A 43 19.86 38.68 -31.80
CA ALA A 43 18.70 39.52 -31.48
C ALA A 43 17.62 38.73 -30.72
N ALA A 44 17.36 37.47 -31.11
CA ALA A 44 16.44 36.59 -30.39
C ALA A 44 16.95 36.20 -28.99
N GLU A 45 18.26 36.04 -28.82
CA GLU A 45 18.88 35.74 -27.54
C GLU A 45 18.88 36.96 -26.60
N SER A 46 19.14 38.15 -27.12
CA SER A 46 19.20 39.41 -26.36
C SER A 46 17.82 40.03 -26.08
N GLY A 47 16.79 39.65 -26.82
CA GLY A 47 15.43 40.17 -26.65
C GLY A 47 15.13 41.40 -27.51
N ASP A 48 15.95 41.70 -28.53
CA ASP A 48 15.76 42.87 -29.40
C ASP A 48 14.65 42.63 -30.43
N VAL A 49 13.42 42.97 -30.03
CA VAL A 49 12.22 42.91 -30.87
C VAL A 49 12.35 43.81 -32.10
N HIS A 50 13.01 44.97 -31.99
CA HIS A 50 13.11 45.91 -33.09
C HIS A 50 13.99 45.36 -34.21
N THR A 51 15.14 44.79 -33.87
CA THR A 51 16.04 44.15 -34.85
C THR A 51 15.38 42.93 -35.49
N ILE A 52 14.69 42.08 -34.71
CA ILE A 52 13.96 40.93 -35.25
C ILE A 52 12.87 41.38 -36.24
N THR A 53 12.04 42.34 -35.86
CA THR A 53 10.96 42.83 -36.73
C THR A 53 11.50 43.55 -37.97
N ARG A 54 12.61 44.29 -37.84
CA ARG A 54 13.32 44.92 -38.97
C ARG A 54 13.83 43.87 -39.95
N ILE A 55 14.55 42.85 -39.47
CA ILE A 55 15.11 41.77 -40.30
C ILE A 55 13.98 40.99 -40.98
N MET A 56 12.92 40.62 -40.25
CA MET A 56 11.78 39.89 -40.80
C MET A 56 11.01 40.66 -41.87
N LYS A 57 10.95 41.99 -41.77
CA LYS A 57 10.32 42.86 -42.78
C LYS A 57 11.22 43.09 -43.98
N ALA A 58 12.52 43.27 -43.77
CA ALA A 58 13.50 43.52 -44.82
C ALA A 58 13.75 42.27 -45.67
N HIS A 59 13.72 41.07 -45.06
CA HIS A 59 14.01 39.80 -45.72
C HIS A 59 12.90 38.77 -45.44
N PRO A 60 11.73 38.88 -46.09
CA PRO A 60 10.60 37.97 -45.87
C PRO A 60 10.84 36.54 -46.38
N GLU A 61 11.81 36.37 -47.28
CA GLU A 61 12.26 35.08 -47.84
C GLU A 61 13.23 34.33 -46.90
N MET A 62 13.72 35.00 -45.84
CA MET A 62 14.73 34.44 -44.92
C MET A 62 14.15 33.27 -44.13
N ASP A 63 14.95 32.20 -43.98
CA ASP A 63 14.60 31.10 -43.10
C ASP A 63 14.64 31.57 -41.64
N THR A 64 13.47 31.70 -41.03
CA THR A 64 13.34 32.07 -39.61
C THR A 64 13.66 30.91 -38.66
N GLU A 65 13.94 29.71 -39.19
CA GLU A 65 14.28 28.51 -38.43
C GLU A 65 15.79 28.20 -38.45
N CYS A 66 16.63 29.23 -38.61
CA CYS A 66 18.08 29.09 -38.49
C CYS A 66 18.45 28.46 -37.14
N ILE A 67 19.50 27.63 -37.14
CA ILE A 67 19.96 26.93 -35.94
C ILE A 67 21.37 27.39 -35.60
N ASP A 68 21.62 27.60 -34.32
CA ASP A 68 22.98 27.87 -33.85
C ASP A 68 23.86 26.60 -33.87
N ALA A 69 25.13 26.75 -33.50
CA ALA A 69 26.08 25.64 -33.39
C ALA A 69 25.67 24.52 -32.39
N LEU A 70 24.66 24.77 -31.55
CA LEU A 70 24.10 23.84 -30.58
C LEU A 70 22.72 23.29 -31.00
N GLY A 71 22.24 23.59 -32.21
CA GLY A 71 20.93 23.13 -32.72
C GLY A 71 19.73 23.86 -32.09
N ARG A 72 19.93 25.06 -31.54
CA ARG A 72 18.88 25.90 -30.95
C ARG A 72 18.31 26.83 -32.00
N SER A 73 16.98 26.81 -32.15
CA SER A 73 16.27 27.78 -33.00
C SER A 73 16.07 29.12 -32.27
N PRO A 74 15.76 30.22 -32.98
CA PRO A 74 15.59 31.54 -32.38
C PRO A 74 14.44 31.54 -31.36
N LEU A 75 13.38 30.78 -31.65
CA LEU A 75 12.26 30.58 -30.72
C LEU A 75 12.70 29.88 -29.43
N ARG A 76 13.59 28.88 -29.49
CA ARG A 76 14.13 28.22 -28.28
C ARG A 76 14.97 29.18 -27.45
N LEU A 77 15.78 30.03 -28.09
CA LEU A 77 16.60 31.04 -27.42
C LEU A 77 15.73 32.07 -26.71
N ALA A 78 14.73 32.61 -27.41
CA ALA A 78 13.80 33.59 -26.85
C ALA A 78 13.01 33.03 -25.66
N VAL A 79 12.55 31.77 -25.74
CA VAL A 79 11.86 31.10 -24.62
C VAL A 79 12.81 30.90 -23.44
N LYS A 80 14.04 30.43 -23.68
CA LYS A 80 15.02 30.17 -22.61
C LYS A 80 15.39 31.44 -21.83
N ASN A 81 15.40 32.58 -22.50
CA ASN A 81 15.76 33.88 -21.92
C ASN A 81 14.54 34.73 -21.51
N GLU A 82 13.35 34.14 -21.46
CA GLU A 82 12.10 34.79 -21.02
C GLU A 82 11.62 36.00 -21.87
N HIS A 83 12.01 36.08 -23.14
CA HIS A 83 11.65 37.21 -24.01
C HIS A 83 10.25 37.05 -24.63
N LEU A 84 9.20 37.35 -23.86
CA LEU A 84 7.79 37.16 -24.28
C LEU A 84 7.43 37.87 -25.60
N GLU A 85 7.85 39.12 -25.77
CA GLU A 85 7.54 39.92 -26.96
C GLU A 85 8.17 39.32 -28.22
N VAL A 86 9.43 38.88 -28.12
CA VAL A 86 10.13 38.16 -29.19
C VAL A 86 9.41 36.86 -29.52
N VAL A 87 8.99 36.10 -28.51
CA VAL A 87 8.23 34.85 -28.71
C VAL A 87 6.94 35.13 -29.50
N GLN A 88 6.18 36.18 -29.15
CA GLN A 88 4.95 36.53 -29.87
C GLN A 88 5.20 36.80 -31.36
N VAL A 89 6.27 37.53 -31.69
CA VAL A 89 6.64 37.83 -33.08
C VAL A 89 7.08 36.56 -33.82
N LEU A 90 7.90 35.70 -33.19
CA LEU A 90 8.44 34.49 -33.82
C LEU A 90 7.38 33.41 -34.05
N LEU A 91 6.32 33.34 -33.24
CA LEU A 91 5.25 32.35 -33.37
C LEU A 91 4.52 32.41 -34.71
N GLU A 92 4.45 33.58 -35.33
CA GLU A 92 3.77 33.78 -36.62
C GLU A 92 4.53 33.17 -37.81
N LYS A 93 5.84 32.93 -37.69
CA LYS A 93 6.67 32.34 -38.75
C LYS A 93 7.20 30.95 -38.42
N SER A 94 7.21 30.56 -37.14
CA SER A 94 7.67 29.24 -36.69
C SER A 94 6.81 28.08 -37.20
N SER A 95 7.45 26.94 -37.46
CA SER A 95 6.78 25.67 -37.79
C SER A 95 6.14 25.03 -36.55
N GLN A 96 5.23 24.09 -36.81
CA GLN A 96 4.48 23.38 -35.78
C GLN A 96 5.38 22.59 -34.82
N GLN A 97 6.51 22.07 -35.31
CA GLN A 97 7.45 21.27 -34.52
C GLN A 97 8.20 22.15 -33.51
N HIS A 98 8.78 23.27 -33.96
CA HIS A 98 9.48 24.19 -33.09
C HIS A 98 8.56 24.83 -32.04
N MET A 99 7.30 25.12 -32.39
CA MET A 99 6.31 25.59 -31.39
C MET A 99 6.03 24.53 -30.31
N TYR A 100 5.93 23.25 -30.69
CA TYR A 100 5.69 22.17 -29.71
C TYR A 100 6.88 22.00 -28.76
N GLU A 101 8.10 22.02 -29.28
CA GLU A 101 9.29 21.97 -28.43
C GLU A 101 9.41 23.22 -27.55
N ALA A 102 9.16 24.41 -28.11
CA ALA A 102 9.17 25.66 -27.36
C ALA A 102 8.15 25.67 -26.21
N ALA A 103 6.97 25.08 -26.42
CA ALA A 103 5.99 24.89 -25.36
C ALA A 103 6.51 23.97 -24.24
N LEU A 104 7.13 22.83 -24.59
CA LEU A 104 7.74 21.94 -23.59
C LEU A 104 8.88 22.63 -22.83
N LEU A 105 9.71 23.41 -23.53
CA LEU A 105 10.79 24.18 -22.91
C LEU A 105 10.26 25.24 -21.94
N ALA A 106 9.26 26.02 -22.35
CA ALA A 106 8.63 27.03 -21.51
C ALA A 106 8.05 26.42 -20.23
N ILE A 107 7.38 25.27 -20.35
CA ILE A 107 6.85 24.50 -19.21
C ILE A 107 8.00 23.98 -18.32
N SER A 108 9.05 23.42 -18.92
CA SER A 108 10.20 22.89 -18.18
C SER A 108 10.90 23.95 -17.34
N ALA A 109 11.04 25.16 -17.90
CA ALA A 109 11.69 26.30 -17.28
C ALA A 109 10.77 27.08 -16.32
N GLY A 110 9.45 26.89 -16.38
CA GLY A 110 8.51 27.56 -15.48
C GLY A 110 7.95 28.88 -15.98
N HIS A 111 8.13 29.21 -17.27
CA HIS A 111 7.64 30.45 -17.86
C HIS A 111 6.16 30.33 -18.23
N ILE A 112 5.28 30.46 -17.24
CA ILE A 112 3.83 30.23 -17.39
C ILE A 112 3.23 31.12 -18.48
N GLN A 113 3.52 32.43 -18.48
CA GLN A 113 2.97 33.36 -19.48
C GLN A 113 3.39 33.00 -20.92
N ILE A 114 4.65 32.62 -21.11
CA ILE A 114 5.19 32.21 -22.41
C ILE A 114 4.53 30.91 -22.85
N ALA A 115 4.48 29.91 -21.96
CA ALA A 115 3.80 28.64 -22.22
C ALA A 115 2.34 28.85 -22.60
N GLU A 116 1.59 29.68 -21.85
CA GLU A 116 0.21 30.02 -22.20
C GLU A 116 0.08 30.68 -23.57
N THR A 117 0.96 31.63 -23.89
CA THR A 117 0.95 32.35 -25.18
C THR A 117 1.15 31.36 -26.33
N ILE A 118 2.11 30.44 -26.22
CA ILE A 118 2.37 29.41 -27.23
C ILE A 118 1.19 28.44 -27.33
N LEU A 119 0.66 27.96 -26.20
CA LEU A 119 -0.42 26.97 -26.15
C LEU A 119 -1.76 27.52 -26.67
N LYS A 120 -2.00 28.83 -26.53
CA LYS A 120 -3.18 29.54 -27.03
C LYS A 120 -3.06 29.94 -28.52
N HIS A 121 -1.85 29.92 -29.09
CA HIS A 121 -1.60 30.33 -30.46
C HIS A 121 -2.37 29.47 -31.49
N LYS A 122 -2.98 30.10 -32.50
CA LYS A 122 -3.87 29.43 -33.48
C LYS A 122 -3.19 28.27 -34.19
N LYS A 123 -1.95 28.47 -34.68
CA LYS A 123 -1.20 27.40 -35.36
C LYS A 123 -0.96 26.17 -34.46
N TYR A 124 -0.76 26.40 -33.16
CA TYR A 124 -0.53 25.33 -32.20
C TYR A 124 -1.82 24.52 -31.99
N LEU A 125 -2.95 25.22 -31.87
CA LEU A 125 -4.27 24.60 -31.77
C LEU A 125 -4.63 23.79 -33.01
N ASP A 126 -4.33 24.31 -34.21
CA ASP A 126 -4.59 23.62 -35.47
C ASP A 126 -3.77 22.33 -35.59
N MET A 127 -2.50 22.36 -35.19
CA MET A 127 -1.67 21.14 -35.07
C MET A 127 -2.31 20.11 -34.13
N CYS A 128 -2.74 20.52 -32.93
CA CYS A 128 -3.38 19.63 -31.96
C CYS A 128 -4.69 19.03 -32.51
N ARG A 129 -5.50 19.82 -33.21
CA ARG A 129 -6.75 19.35 -33.85
C ARG A 129 -6.47 18.36 -34.97
N GLY A 130 -5.44 18.61 -35.78
CA GLY A 130 -5.00 17.70 -36.84
C GLY A 130 -4.60 16.32 -36.29
N LYS A 131 -3.84 16.28 -35.20
CA LYS A 131 -3.46 15.03 -34.51
C LYS A 131 -4.69 14.24 -34.04
N LYS A 132 -5.66 14.91 -33.41
CA LYS A 132 -6.91 14.27 -32.96
C LYS A 132 -7.71 13.67 -34.12
N LYS A 133 -7.79 14.36 -35.27
CA LYS A 133 -8.48 13.86 -36.47
C LYS A 133 -7.84 12.62 -37.08
N LEU A 134 -6.52 12.50 -37.01
CA LEU A 134 -5.79 11.32 -37.49
C LEU A 134 -5.91 10.10 -36.56
N GLY A 135 -6.62 10.22 -35.44
CA GLY A 135 -6.76 9.13 -34.47
C GLY A 135 -5.46 8.82 -33.73
N ALA A 136 -4.50 9.75 -33.69
CA ALA A 136 -3.27 9.57 -32.93
C ALA A 136 -3.60 9.58 -31.42
N THR A 137 -3.61 8.40 -30.81
CA THR A 137 -3.95 8.19 -29.39
C THR A 137 -2.73 8.32 -28.47
N ASP A 138 -1.54 7.99 -28.99
CA ASP A 138 -0.29 8.09 -28.24
C ASP A 138 0.89 8.43 -29.13
N ASP A 139 1.95 8.88 -28.47
CA ASP A 139 3.20 9.34 -29.08
C ASP A 139 4.29 8.25 -29.05
N PHE A 140 3.94 6.99 -28.74
CA PHE A 140 4.91 5.89 -28.56
C PHE A 140 5.71 5.59 -29.84
N TYR A 141 5.03 5.59 -30.98
CA TYR A 141 5.62 5.26 -32.28
C TYR A 141 6.38 6.42 -32.92
N LYS A 142 6.43 7.60 -32.28
CA LYS A 142 7.18 8.74 -32.80
C LYS A 142 8.67 8.49 -32.62
N THR A 143 9.42 8.72 -33.69
CA THR A 143 10.87 8.83 -33.60
C THR A 143 11.21 10.13 -32.90
N ALA A 144 12.15 10.09 -31.95
CA ALA A 144 12.70 11.30 -31.38
C ALA A 144 13.31 12.14 -32.51
N PHE A 145 13.03 13.45 -32.51
CA PHE A 145 13.75 14.34 -33.41
C PHE A 145 15.21 14.41 -32.95
N PRO A 146 16.19 14.43 -33.87
CA PRO A 146 17.61 14.48 -33.51
C PRO A 146 17.93 15.63 -32.54
N ASP A 147 17.22 16.74 -32.70
CA ASP A 147 17.48 17.99 -31.97
C ASP A 147 16.51 18.19 -30.79
N SER A 148 15.71 17.19 -30.40
CA SER A 148 14.77 17.32 -29.28
C SER A 148 15.42 16.99 -27.94
N GLN A 149 15.22 17.84 -26.94
CA GLN A 149 15.71 17.61 -25.57
C GLN A 149 14.79 16.70 -24.77
N PHE A 150 13.56 16.49 -25.25
CA PHE A 150 12.53 15.75 -24.55
C PHE A 150 12.33 14.37 -25.17
N SER A 151 12.06 13.40 -24.31
CA SER A 151 11.65 12.07 -24.77
C SER A 151 10.31 12.16 -25.51
N PRO A 152 10.10 11.45 -26.63
CA PRO A 152 8.93 11.65 -27.50
C PRO A 152 7.58 11.31 -26.83
N ASP A 153 7.61 10.55 -25.73
CA ASP A 153 6.45 10.23 -24.89
C ASP A 153 5.99 11.36 -23.96
N ILE A 154 6.80 12.41 -23.79
CA ILE A 154 6.47 13.54 -22.93
C ILE A 154 5.55 14.50 -23.69
N THR A 155 4.30 14.58 -23.23
CA THR A 155 3.34 15.58 -23.68
C THR A 155 3.40 16.83 -22.81
N PRO A 156 2.95 18.00 -23.29
CA PRO A 156 2.88 19.23 -22.48
C PRO A 156 2.08 19.04 -21.19
N LEU A 157 1.00 18.26 -21.24
CA LEU A 157 0.20 17.95 -20.07
C LEU A 157 0.96 17.08 -19.06
N ILE A 158 1.69 16.05 -19.52
CA ILE A 158 2.53 15.23 -18.64
C ILE A 158 3.63 16.09 -17.99
N LEU A 159 4.31 16.93 -18.77
CA LEU A 159 5.40 17.76 -18.27
C LEU A 159 4.91 18.84 -17.28
N ALA A 160 3.82 19.53 -17.60
CA ALA A 160 3.22 20.52 -16.71
C ALA A 160 2.74 19.88 -15.40
N SER A 161 2.19 18.66 -15.49
CA SER A 161 1.81 17.85 -14.32
C SER A 161 3.04 17.49 -13.48
N GLN A 162 4.12 17.01 -14.09
CA GLN A 162 5.38 16.68 -13.38
C GLN A 162 5.98 17.89 -12.66
N LYS A 163 5.83 19.10 -13.22
CA LYS A 163 6.27 20.36 -12.61
C LYS A 163 5.25 20.97 -11.64
N ASN A 164 4.09 20.33 -11.43
CA ASN A 164 2.98 20.83 -10.61
C ASN A 164 2.54 22.27 -10.97
N GLN A 165 2.49 22.61 -12.26
CA GLN A 165 2.03 23.93 -12.73
C GLN A 165 0.51 23.92 -12.93
N TYR A 166 -0.24 24.40 -11.92
CA TYR A 166 -1.71 24.32 -11.88
C TYR A 166 -2.38 25.06 -13.04
N GLU A 167 -1.86 26.24 -13.41
CA GLU A 167 -2.43 27.11 -14.44
C GLU A 167 -2.36 26.45 -15.82
N ILE A 168 -1.19 25.91 -16.18
CA ILE A 168 -0.98 25.22 -17.46
C ILE A 168 -1.76 23.91 -17.49
N VAL A 169 -1.76 23.13 -16.39
CA VAL A 169 -2.55 21.90 -16.31
C VAL A 169 -4.04 22.22 -16.48
N GLN A 170 -4.55 23.25 -15.81
CA GLN A 170 -5.95 23.68 -15.95
C GLN A 170 -6.27 24.11 -17.39
N LEU A 171 -5.40 24.90 -18.03
CA LEU A 171 -5.55 25.33 -19.41
C LEU A 171 -5.68 24.12 -20.37
N LEU A 172 -4.81 23.13 -20.22
CA LEU A 172 -4.78 21.93 -21.07
C LEU A 172 -5.98 21.00 -20.78
N LEU A 173 -6.38 20.84 -19.52
CA LEU A 173 -7.56 20.06 -19.14
C LEU A 173 -8.86 20.70 -19.67
N LEU A 174 -9.01 22.02 -19.58
CA LEU A 174 -10.15 22.76 -20.14
C LEU A 174 -10.23 22.62 -21.67
N ARG A 175 -9.09 22.41 -22.33
CA ARG A 175 -9.00 22.11 -23.78
C ARG A 175 -9.41 20.67 -24.12
N GLY A 176 -9.67 19.83 -23.12
CA GLY A 176 -10.03 18.43 -23.30
C GLY A 176 -8.83 17.54 -23.65
N GLU A 177 -7.65 17.86 -23.13
CA GLU A 177 -6.53 16.91 -23.06
C GLU A 177 -6.60 16.12 -21.76
N THR A 178 -6.24 14.84 -21.83
CA THR A 178 -6.20 13.95 -20.68
C THR A 178 -4.98 13.04 -20.78
N ILE A 179 -4.46 12.63 -19.63
CA ILE A 179 -3.40 11.62 -19.57
C ILE A 179 -4.07 10.25 -19.63
N MET A 180 -3.77 9.49 -20.67
CA MET A 180 -4.30 8.14 -20.85
C MET A 180 -3.63 7.19 -19.84
N LYS A 181 -4.43 6.54 -19.00
CA LYS A 181 -3.92 5.57 -18.03
C LYS A 181 -3.35 4.35 -18.76
N PRO A 182 -2.07 3.98 -18.56
CA PRO A 182 -1.48 2.81 -19.19
C PRO A 182 -2.20 1.52 -18.82
N HIS A 183 -2.20 0.54 -19.73
CA HIS A 183 -2.74 -0.79 -19.44
C HIS A 183 -1.98 -1.48 -18.31
N LYS A 184 -2.65 -2.42 -17.64
CA LYS A 184 -2.05 -3.29 -16.62
C LYS A 184 -0.90 -4.10 -17.22
N PHE A 185 0.12 -4.39 -16.41
CA PHE A 185 1.27 -5.22 -16.82
C PHE A 185 0.88 -6.60 -17.35
N SER A 186 -0.23 -7.17 -16.86
CA SER A 186 -0.76 -8.48 -17.30
C SER A 186 -1.65 -8.40 -18.54
N CYS A 187 -1.71 -7.25 -19.23
CA CYS A 187 -2.54 -7.09 -20.42
C CYS A 187 -1.94 -7.81 -21.62
N ALA A 188 -2.75 -8.66 -22.27
CA ALA A 188 -2.38 -9.42 -23.46
C ALA A 188 -3.00 -8.86 -24.75
N CYS A 189 -3.35 -7.57 -24.80
CA CYS A 189 -3.90 -6.99 -26.04
C CYS A 189 -2.82 -6.87 -27.12
N GLN A 190 -3.26 -6.91 -28.39
CA GLN A 190 -2.36 -6.84 -29.55
C GLN A 190 -1.50 -5.57 -29.57
N GLU A 191 -2.03 -4.44 -29.09
CA GLU A 191 -1.29 -3.18 -29.03
C GLU A 191 -0.12 -3.25 -28.03
N CYS A 192 -0.35 -3.80 -26.84
CA CYS A 192 0.71 -3.97 -25.84
C CYS A 192 1.77 -4.96 -26.31
N GLN A 193 1.37 -6.07 -26.94
CA GLN A 193 2.28 -7.05 -27.50
C GLN A 193 3.19 -6.42 -28.57
N LYS A 194 2.62 -5.68 -29.52
CA LYS A 194 3.40 -4.96 -30.55
C LYS A 194 4.37 -3.93 -29.94
N LYS A 195 3.93 -3.16 -28.94
CA LYS A 195 4.81 -2.19 -28.25
C LYS A 195 6.00 -2.87 -27.55
N ILE A 196 5.78 -4.03 -26.94
CA ILE A 196 6.82 -4.85 -26.31
C ILE A 196 7.80 -5.40 -27.36
N GLU A 197 7.29 -5.89 -28.50
CA GLU A 197 8.11 -6.40 -29.60
C GLU A 197 9.01 -5.32 -30.22
N ILE A 198 8.52 -4.08 -30.29
CA ILE A 198 9.27 -2.95 -30.84
C ILE A 198 10.37 -2.50 -29.88
N ASP A 199 10.01 -2.11 -28.66
CA ASP A 199 10.95 -1.54 -27.69
C ASP A 199 10.41 -1.61 -26.25
N GLN A 200 10.93 -2.57 -25.49
CA GLN A 200 10.55 -2.78 -24.10
C GLN A 200 10.93 -1.61 -23.18
N LEU A 201 12.10 -1.01 -23.40
CA LEU A 201 12.60 0.07 -22.56
C LEU A 201 11.79 1.34 -22.78
N ARG A 202 11.50 1.66 -24.05
CA ARG A 202 10.63 2.80 -24.39
C ARG A 202 9.24 2.63 -23.78
N LEU A 203 8.70 1.41 -23.77
CA LEU A 203 7.39 1.14 -23.19
C LEU A 203 7.39 1.35 -21.67
N ALA A 204 8.47 0.92 -20.99
CA ALA A 204 8.66 1.17 -19.58
C ALA A 204 8.73 2.68 -19.27
N LYS A 205 9.55 3.44 -20.01
CA LYS A 205 9.67 4.90 -19.85
C LYS A 205 8.35 5.63 -20.13
N TYR A 206 7.66 5.28 -21.21
CA TYR A 206 6.33 5.81 -21.55
C TYR A 206 5.34 5.60 -20.40
N ARG A 207 5.26 4.37 -19.88
CA ARG A 207 4.37 4.03 -18.77
C ARG A 207 4.72 4.84 -17.51
N LEU A 208 5.99 4.90 -17.17
CA LEU A 208 6.49 5.62 -16.00
C LEU A 208 6.18 7.12 -16.10
N ASN A 209 6.45 7.75 -17.24
CA ASN A 209 6.14 9.16 -17.47
C ASN A 209 4.64 9.46 -17.41
N ALA A 210 3.78 8.58 -17.94
CA ALA A 210 2.34 8.69 -17.78
C ALA A 210 1.93 8.63 -16.30
N TYR A 211 2.50 7.72 -15.50
CA TYR A 211 2.23 7.63 -14.06
C TYR A 211 2.78 8.82 -13.27
N ARG A 212 3.94 9.38 -13.64
CA ARG A 212 4.46 10.63 -13.06
C ARG A 212 3.46 11.79 -13.25
N GLY A 213 2.86 11.88 -14.43
CA GLY A 213 1.81 12.88 -14.69
C GLY A 213 0.54 12.62 -13.89
N LEU A 214 0.05 11.38 -13.90
CA LEU A 214 -1.17 10.98 -13.16
C LEU A 214 -1.04 11.12 -11.64
N ALA A 215 0.16 10.92 -11.09
CA ALA A 215 0.42 10.98 -9.66
C ALA A 215 0.69 12.41 -9.14
N SER A 216 0.74 13.40 -10.04
CA SER A 216 0.99 14.79 -9.66
C SER A 216 -0.17 15.41 -8.88
N GLU A 217 0.17 16.34 -7.99
CA GLU A 217 -0.79 17.04 -7.13
C GLU A 217 -1.72 17.91 -7.97
N ALA A 218 -1.16 18.62 -8.95
CA ALA A 218 -1.90 19.50 -9.84
C ALA A 218 -2.92 18.73 -10.68
N TYR A 219 -2.51 17.62 -11.29
CA TYR A 219 -3.39 16.83 -12.14
C TYR A 219 -4.53 16.22 -11.32
N ILE A 220 -4.23 15.54 -10.22
CA ILE A 220 -5.27 14.89 -9.40
C ILE A 220 -6.27 15.91 -8.85
N SER A 221 -5.79 17.07 -8.38
CA SER A 221 -6.67 18.12 -7.84
C SER A 221 -7.68 18.63 -8.86
N LEU A 222 -7.26 18.76 -10.13
CA LEU A 222 -8.07 19.35 -11.18
C LEU A 222 -8.89 18.33 -11.98
N SER A 223 -8.40 17.09 -12.11
CA SER A 223 -9.03 16.06 -12.94
C SER A 223 -9.98 15.13 -12.19
N SER A 224 -9.78 14.94 -10.88
CA SER A 224 -10.52 13.95 -10.09
C SER A 224 -11.61 14.59 -9.23
N LYS A 225 -12.77 13.93 -9.13
CA LYS A 225 -13.87 14.38 -8.26
C LYS A 225 -13.61 14.09 -6.78
N ASP A 226 -12.89 13.00 -6.48
CA ASP A 226 -12.51 12.59 -5.13
C ASP A 226 -11.00 12.32 -5.06
N PRO A 227 -10.19 13.38 -4.88
CA PRO A 227 -8.74 13.29 -4.97
C PRO A 227 -8.13 12.36 -3.93
N ILE A 228 -8.73 12.25 -2.75
CA ILE A 228 -8.24 11.39 -1.67
C ILE A 228 -8.41 9.91 -2.04
N SER A 229 -9.59 9.52 -2.52
CA SER A 229 -9.83 8.13 -2.93
C SER A 229 -8.98 7.75 -4.14
N THR A 230 -8.88 8.65 -5.14
CA THR A 230 -8.05 8.42 -6.32
C THR A 230 -6.57 8.30 -5.95
N ALA A 231 -6.07 9.13 -5.04
CA ALA A 231 -4.69 9.03 -4.55
C ALA A 231 -4.42 7.70 -3.84
N PHE A 232 -5.34 7.21 -2.99
CA PHE A 232 -5.18 5.91 -2.33
C PHE A 232 -5.13 4.75 -3.32
N GLU A 233 -6.05 4.73 -4.28
CA GLU A 233 -6.10 3.70 -5.32
C GLU A 233 -4.82 3.70 -6.17
N LEU A 234 -4.40 4.88 -6.61
CA LEU A 234 -3.21 5.03 -7.44
C LEU A 234 -1.93 4.69 -6.68
N ALA A 235 -1.78 5.13 -5.43
CA ALA A 235 -0.62 4.82 -4.59
C ALA A 235 -0.52 3.30 -4.35
N ALA A 236 -1.63 2.62 -4.06
CA ALA A 236 -1.64 1.17 -3.91
C ALA A 236 -1.26 0.44 -5.21
N GLU A 237 -1.72 0.95 -6.36
CA GLU A 237 -1.39 0.42 -7.67
C GLU A 237 0.11 0.59 -7.99
N LEU A 238 0.67 1.77 -7.73
CA LEU A 238 2.11 2.05 -7.92
C LEU A 238 2.98 1.18 -7.01
N ARG A 239 2.60 1.00 -5.73
CA ARG A 239 3.30 0.06 -4.83
C ARG A 239 3.29 -1.36 -5.38
N ARG A 240 2.19 -1.81 -5.99
CA ARG A 240 2.12 -3.12 -6.67
C ARG A 240 2.99 -3.17 -7.92
N PHE A 241 3.10 -2.08 -8.68
CA PHE A 241 3.99 -2.03 -9.84
C PHE A 241 5.45 -2.10 -9.44
N SER A 242 5.83 -1.48 -8.32
CA SER A 242 7.19 -1.56 -7.79
C SER A 242 7.66 -2.99 -7.48
N SER A 243 6.74 -3.93 -7.20
CA SER A 243 7.07 -5.34 -6.99
C SER A 243 7.14 -6.15 -8.29
N ILE A 244 6.45 -5.72 -9.34
CA ILE A 244 6.46 -6.35 -10.67
C ILE A 244 7.66 -5.87 -11.48
N GLU A 245 7.83 -4.54 -11.60
CA GLU A 245 8.89 -3.91 -12.37
C GLU A 245 10.08 -3.56 -11.47
N LYS A 246 11.12 -4.41 -11.52
CA LYS A 246 12.29 -4.28 -10.64
C LYS A 246 13.18 -3.09 -10.99
N HIS A 247 13.32 -2.75 -12.28
CA HIS A 247 14.27 -1.74 -12.75
C HIS A 247 13.89 -0.32 -12.30
N PHE A 248 12.60 0.03 -12.33
CA PHE A 248 12.08 1.35 -11.90
C PHE A 248 11.36 1.28 -10.55
N LYS A 249 11.72 0.31 -9.71
CA LYS A 249 11.07 0.06 -8.42
C LYS A 249 11.06 1.31 -7.54
N CYS A 250 12.21 1.97 -7.37
CA CYS A 250 12.34 3.14 -6.50
C CYS A 250 11.41 4.26 -6.97
N GLU A 251 11.39 4.54 -8.28
CA GLU A 251 10.54 5.59 -8.83
C GLU A 251 9.04 5.36 -8.59
N TYR A 252 8.57 4.13 -8.72
CA TYR A 252 7.17 3.81 -8.42
C TYR A 252 6.83 3.98 -6.94
N ILE A 253 7.78 3.67 -6.05
CA ILE A 253 7.62 3.88 -4.61
C ILE A 253 7.59 5.38 -4.30
N ASP A 254 8.50 6.16 -4.88
CA ASP A 254 8.59 7.61 -4.68
C ASP A 254 7.30 8.30 -5.13
N LEU A 255 6.72 7.90 -6.28
CA LEU A 255 5.42 8.40 -6.73
C LEU A 255 4.27 8.01 -5.80
N ALA A 256 4.28 6.79 -5.25
CA ALA A 256 3.28 6.37 -4.27
C ALA A 256 3.39 7.15 -2.96
N ASP A 257 4.62 7.47 -2.52
CA ASP A 257 4.87 8.25 -1.32
C ASP A 257 4.50 9.73 -1.52
N GLN A 258 4.73 10.29 -2.71
CA GLN A 258 4.26 11.62 -3.11
C GLN A 258 2.73 11.72 -3.00
N LEU A 259 1.99 10.70 -3.43
CA LEU A 259 0.54 10.64 -3.29
C LEU A 259 0.09 10.60 -1.83
N SER A 260 0.77 9.80 -1.00
CA SER A 260 0.50 9.78 0.44
C SER A 260 0.73 11.16 1.08
N ASP A 261 1.79 11.86 0.69
CA ASP A 261 2.09 13.21 1.17
C ASP A 261 1.06 14.24 0.68
N TYR A 262 0.64 14.16 -0.57
CA TYR A 262 -0.44 14.99 -1.11
C TYR A 262 -1.73 14.88 -0.30
N VAL A 263 -2.16 13.65 0.05
CA VAL A 263 -3.37 13.48 0.86
C VAL A 263 -3.19 14.07 2.26
N VAL A 264 -1.99 13.96 2.86
CA VAL A 264 -1.69 14.60 4.14
C VAL A 264 -1.77 16.13 4.03
N LYS A 265 -1.22 16.72 2.96
CA LYS A 265 -1.35 18.17 2.70
C LYS A 265 -2.81 18.59 2.61
N LEU A 266 -3.70 17.79 2.02
CA LEU A 266 -5.14 18.06 2.00
C LEU A 266 -5.76 18.01 3.40
N LEU A 267 -5.37 17.03 4.22
CA LEU A 267 -5.84 16.93 5.61
C LEU A 267 -5.39 18.13 6.45
N ASP A 268 -4.18 18.64 6.23
CA ASP A 268 -3.66 19.83 6.94
C ASP A 268 -4.47 21.10 6.64
N ARG A 269 -5.24 21.12 5.55
CA ARG A 269 -6.13 22.25 5.22
C ARG A 269 -7.49 22.19 5.91
N ILE A 270 -7.83 21.07 6.57
CA ILE A 270 -9.10 20.91 7.28
C ILE A 270 -9.08 21.76 8.56
N ARG A 271 -10.08 22.65 8.70
CA ARG A 271 -10.15 23.60 9.82
C ARG A 271 -11.13 23.19 10.90
N THR A 272 -12.19 22.47 10.54
CA THR A 272 -13.30 22.16 11.46
C THR A 272 -13.49 20.67 11.67
N GLN A 273 -14.04 20.28 12.83
CA GLN A 273 -14.41 18.88 13.09
C GLN A 273 -15.48 18.39 12.10
N LYS A 274 -16.35 19.27 11.61
CA LYS A 274 -17.38 18.94 10.61
C LYS A 274 -16.75 18.54 9.28
N GLU A 275 -15.81 19.33 8.77
CA GLU A 275 -15.04 18.99 7.56
C GLU A 275 -14.28 17.67 7.73
N LEU A 276 -13.61 17.49 8.87
CA LEU A 276 -12.89 16.26 9.17
C LEU A 276 -13.83 15.04 9.16
N GLU A 277 -15.00 15.15 9.77
CA GLU A 277 -15.98 14.07 9.79
C GLU A 277 -16.56 13.76 8.41
N LEU A 278 -16.78 14.77 7.57
CA LEU A 278 -17.20 14.55 6.18
C LEU A 278 -16.14 13.76 5.41
N VAL A 279 -14.87 14.14 5.53
CA VAL A 279 -13.75 13.43 4.87
C VAL A 279 -13.64 12.00 5.40
N LEU A 280 -13.56 11.81 6.72
CA LEU A 280 -13.34 10.49 7.32
C LEU A 280 -14.52 9.51 7.16
N ASN A 281 -15.75 10.02 7.04
CA ASN A 281 -16.94 9.20 6.97
C ASN A 281 -17.42 8.94 5.53
N LYS A 282 -16.91 9.64 4.51
CA LYS A 282 -17.32 9.46 3.12
C LYS A 282 -17.08 8.02 2.65
N ARG A 283 -18.09 7.44 1.98
CA ARG A 283 -18.12 6.06 1.48
C ARG A 283 -18.67 6.01 0.06
N GLY A 284 -18.17 5.05 -0.72
CA GLY A 284 -18.73 4.72 -2.03
C GLY A 284 -18.01 5.44 -3.18
N LYS A 285 -18.67 5.47 -4.34
CA LYS A 285 -18.15 6.10 -5.55
C LYS A 285 -18.04 7.63 -5.37
N PRO A 286 -17.18 8.32 -6.13
CA PRO A 286 -17.00 9.77 -6.05
C PRO A 286 -18.31 10.56 -6.13
N ASP A 287 -19.23 10.13 -6.99
CA ASP A 287 -20.52 10.81 -7.25
C ASP A 287 -21.59 10.57 -6.17
N GLN A 288 -21.35 9.69 -5.19
CA GLN A 288 -22.35 9.31 -4.19
C GLN A 288 -22.08 9.99 -2.85
N GLU A 289 -23.08 10.68 -2.29
CA GLU A 289 -23.02 11.28 -0.96
C GLU A 289 -23.44 10.31 0.15
N LYS A 290 -22.73 9.18 0.25
CA LYS A 290 -22.94 8.21 1.32
C LYS A 290 -21.90 8.40 2.41
N PHE A 291 -22.34 8.42 3.67
CA PHE A 291 -21.46 8.56 4.82
C PHE A 291 -21.71 7.44 5.82
N SER A 292 -20.64 6.88 6.36
CA SER A 292 -20.69 5.92 7.46
C SER A 292 -19.47 6.10 8.36
N SER A 293 -19.65 5.94 9.66
CA SER A 293 -18.61 6.22 10.65
C SER A 293 -17.27 5.57 10.30
N LEU A 294 -16.24 6.39 10.12
CA LEU A 294 -14.85 6.03 9.84
C LEU A 294 -14.66 5.18 8.57
N ALA A 295 -15.55 5.25 7.58
CA ALA A 295 -15.42 4.46 6.36
C ALA A 295 -14.16 4.78 5.55
N ARG A 296 -13.85 6.07 5.33
CA ARG A 296 -12.63 6.45 4.61
C ARG A 296 -11.38 6.12 5.40
N PHE A 297 -11.45 6.23 6.73
CA PHE A 297 -10.35 5.80 7.60
C PHE A 297 -10.08 4.28 7.48
N LYS A 298 -11.13 3.45 7.45
CA LYS A 298 -11.00 2.01 7.18
C LYS A 298 -10.47 1.73 5.78
N LEU A 299 -10.87 2.52 4.79
CA LEU A 299 -10.34 2.43 3.43
C LEU A 299 -8.82 2.73 3.39
N ALA A 300 -8.37 3.75 4.11
CA ALA A 300 -6.95 4.08 4.25
C ALA A 300 -6.15 2.93 4.87
N LEU A 301 -6.71 2.25 5.89
CA LEU A 301 -6.10 1.04 6.47
C LEU A 301 -5.99 -0.09 5.43
N LYS A 302 -7.03 -0.30 4.63
CA LYS A 302 -7.02 -1.31 3.54
C LYS A 302 -5.93 -1.05 2.52
N TYR A 303 -5.73 0.22 2.14
CA TYR A 303 -4.66 0.64 1.22
C TYR A 303 -3.29 0.84 1.87
N LYS A 304 -3.17 0.57 3.19
CA LYS A 304 -1.94 0.72 3.98
C LYS A 304 -1.36 2.14 3.97
N GLU A 305 -2.23 3.15 3.95
CA GLU A 305 -1.87 4.57 3.95
C GLU A 305 -1.47 5.07 5.34
N LYS A 306 -0.22 4.78 5.73
CA LYS A 306 0.29 5.04 7.08
C LYS A 306 0.29 6.53 7.45
N LYS A 307 0.73 7.41 6.54
CA LYS A 307 0.85 8.85 6.80
C LYS A 307 -0.53 9.49 7.08
N PHE A 308 -1.54 9.12 6.29
CA PHE A 308 -2.93 9.54 6.50
C PHE A 308 -3.49 9.09 7.86
N VAL A 309 -3.26 7.82 8.21
CA VAL A 309 -3.76 7.24 9.46
C VAL A 309 -3.07 7.86 10.67
N ALA A 310 -1.75 8.10 10.59
CA ALA A 310 -0.96 8.70 11.67
C ALA A 310 -1.21 10.20 11.87
N HIS A 311 -1.94 10.85 10.97
CA HIS A 311 -2.22 12.28 11.04
C HIS A 311 -2.86 12.69 12.38
N PRO A 312 -2.42 13.78 13.04
CA PRO A 312 -2.93 14.19 14.34
C PRO A 312 -4.45 14.36 14.40
N SER A 313 -5.07 14.92 13.36
CA SER A 313 -6.52 15.14 13.31
C SER A 313 -7.28 13.81 13.24
N CYS A 314 -6.79 12.87 12.43
CA CYS A 314 -7.32 11.50 12.36
C CYS A 314 -7.18 10.81 13.72
N GLN A 315 -6.00 10.89 14.34
CA GLN A 315 -5.71 10.27 15.64
C GLN A 315 -6.54 10.86 16.77
N GLN A 316 -6.78 12.17 16.78
CA GLN A 316 -7.67 12.81 17.73
C GLN A 316 -9.10 12.27 17.59
N ARG A 317 -9.60 12.13 16.35
CA ARG A 317 -10.96 11.62 16.11
C ARG A 317 -11.12 10.14 16.49
N VAL A 318 -10.12 9.32 16.20
CA VAL A 318 -10.09 7.90 16.59
C VAL A 318 -9.97 7.77 18.11
N SER A 319 -9.10 8.57 18.74
CA SER A 319 -8.95 8.63 20.20
C SER A 319 -10.24 9.01 20.91
N LYS A 320 -10.97 10.00 20.37
CA LYS A 320 -12.30 10.40 20.89
C LYS A 320 -13.34 9.29 20.72
N ALA A 321 -13.30 8.56 19.60
CA ALA A 321 -14.17 7.39 19.39
C ALA A 321 -13.82 6.23 20.33
N TRP A 322 -12.53 6.00 20.58
CA TRP A 322 -12.03 4.97 21.49
C TRP A 322 -12.50 5.20 22.92
N ARG A 323 -12.36 6.45 23.42
CA ARG A 323 -12.69 6.84 24.80
C ARG A 323 -14.14 7.33 25.00
N TYR A 324 -14.98 7.16 23.98
CA TYR A 324 -16.38 7.57 24.05
C TYR A 324 -17.08 6.98 25.28
N GLY A 325 -17.87 7.79 25.99
CA GLY A 325 -18.61 7.36 27.19
C GLY A 325 -17.81 7.34 28.50
N MET A 326 -16.50 7.57 28.49
CA MET A 326 -15.63 7.51 29.68
C MET A 326 -15.08 8.87 30.16
N GLY A 327 -15.88 9.94 30.08
CA GLY A 327 -15.43 11.30 30.43
C GLY A 327 -15.02 11.50 31.91
N LYS A 328 -15.46 10.61 32.82
CA LYS A 328 -14.96 10.60 34.23
C LYS A 328 -13.58 9.96 34.36
N PHE A 329 -13.26 8.97 33.53
CA PHE A 329 -11.97 8.27 33.52
C PHE A 329 -10.85 9.17 32.99
N GLU A 330 -11.11 9.96 31.93
CA GLU A 330 -10.12 10.89 31.37
C GLU A 330 -9.67 11.94 32.40
N ARG A 331 -10.59 12.44 33.23
CA ARG A 331 -10.30 13.43 34.28
C ARG A 331 -9.70 12.83 35.56
N ALA A 332 -9.65 11.51 35.70
CA ALA A 332 -9.17 10.86 36.90
C ALA A 332 -7.63 10.78 36.94
N ASN A 333 -7.05 10.92 38.14
CA ASN A 333 -5.62 10.72 38.38
C ASN A 333 -5.22 9.26 38.17
N TRP A 334 -3.94 9.00 37.91
CA TRP A 334 -3.42 7.66 37.61
C TRP A 334 -3.83 6.58 38.63
N PRO A 335 -3.77 6.78 39.97
CA PRO A 335 -4.20 5.76 40.93
C PRO A 335 -5.70 5.43 40.84
N LYS A 336 -6.53 6.46 40.64
CA LYS A 336 -7.99 6.30 40.45
C LYS A 336 -8.29 5.55 39.15
N ARG A 337 -7.51 5.78 38.08
CA ARG A 337 -7.64 5.04 36.82
C ARG A 337 -7.36 3.55 37.00
N VAL A 338 -6.30 3.20 37.72
CA VAL A 338 -5.96 1.80 38.02
C VAL A 338 -7.08 1.15 38.83
N LEU A 339 -7.60 1.83 39.86
CA LEU A 339 -8.71 1.31 40.65
C LEU A 339 -9.98 1.07 39.82
N ILE A 340 -10.32 2.00 38.91
CA ILE A 340 -11.45 1.85 37.99
C ILE A 340 -11.26 0.65 37.07
N ILE A 341 -10.06 0.47 36.50
CA ILE A 341 -9.74 -0.67 35.64
C ILE A 341 -9.86 -1.98 36.42
N LEU A 342 -9.28 -2.05 37.63
CA LEU A 342 -9.35 -3.23 38.48
C LEU A 342 -10.81 -3.59 38.83
N ALA A 343 -11.63 -2.58 39.16
CA ALA A 343 -13.05 -2.78 39.43
C ALA A 343 -13.81 -3.31 38.21
N ILE A 344 -13.54 -2.79 37.00
CA ILE A 344 -14.14 -3.27 35.76
C ILE A 344 -13.77 -4.73 35.49
N VAL A 345 -12.50 -5.11 35.70
CA VAL A 345 -12.02 -6.48 35.49
C VAL A 345 -12.64 -7.44 36.48
N LEU A 346 -12.72 -7.07 37.76
CA LEU A 346 -13.34 -7.92 38.79
C LEU A 346 -14.84 -8.11 38.52
N MET A 347 -15.53 -7.05 38.09
CA MET A 347 -16.96 -7.08 37.77
C MET A 347 -17.25 -7.70 36.40
N TYR A 348 -16.24 -8.03 35.59
CA TYR A 348 -16.41 -8.47 34.21
C TYR A 348 -17.31 -9.71 34.06
N PRO A 349 -17.16 -10.80 34.84
CA PRO A 349 -18.03 -11.97 34.72
C PRO A 349 -19.51 -11.62 34.97
N ALA A 350 -19.78 -10.80 35.99
CA ALA A 350 -21.13 -10.33 36.30
C ALA A 350 -21.71 -9.44 35.19
N LEU A 351 -20.90 -8.53 34.63
CA LEU A 351 -21.29 -7.66 33.52
C LEU A 351 -21.60 -8.45 32.23
N VAL A 352 -20.88 -9.54 31.96
CA VAL A 352 -21.17 -10.44 30.82
C VAL A 352 -22.49 -11.17 31.03
N CYS A 353 -22.73 -11.74 32.22
CA CYS A 353 -24.01 -12.37 32.55
C CYS A 353 -25.19 -11.39 32.41
N LEU A 354 -25.02 -10.15 32.87
CA LEU A 354 -26.00 -9.07 32.69
C LEU A 354 -26.22 -8.72 31.21
N HIS A 355 -25.16 -8.71 30.41
CA HIS A 355 -25.25 -8.42 28.98
C HIS A 355 -26.02 -9.51 28.21
N ILE A 356 -25.82 -10.78 28.58
CA ILE A 356 -26.53 -11.92 28.01
C ILE A 356 -28.02 -11.90 28.42
N ALA A 357 -28.30 -11.59 29.69
CA ALA A 357 -29.67 -11.54 30.20
C ALA A 357 -30.46 -10.33 29.65
N GLU A 358 -29.87 -9.14 29.63
CA GLU A 358 -30.54 -7.93 29.13
C GLU A 358 -29.54 -6.89 28.57
N SER A 359 -29.43 -6.86 27.24
CA SER A 359 -28.46 -6.00 26.53
C SER A 359 -28.76 -4.49 26.57
N LYS A 360 -29.98 -4.09 26.96
CA LYS A 360 -30.43 -2.69 26.92
C LYS A 360 -30.07 -1.88 28.17
N LYS A 361 -29.73 -2.52 29.29
CA LYS A 361 -29.41 -1.83 30.56
C LYS A 361 -28.20 -0.90 30.39
N LYS A 362 -28.19 0.21 31.13
CA LYS A 362 -27.08 1.20 31.10
C LYS A 362 -25.74 0.54 31.44
N GLU A 363 -25.74 -0.38 32.40
CA GLU A 363 -24.57 -1.15 32.83
C GLU A 363 -24.08 -2.08 31.71
N ALA A 364 -24.98 -2.75 30.99
CA ALA A 364 -24.65 -3.61 29.86
C ALA A 364 -24.07 -2.83 28.66
N LYS A 365 -24.41 -1.54 28.51
CA LYS A 365 -23.81 -0.65 27.49
C LYS A 365 -22.35 -0.30 27.77
N ILE A 366 -21.89 -0.38 29.03
CA ILE A 366 -20.48 -0.15 29.39
C ILE A 366 -19.59 -1.18 28.69
N LEU A 367 -20.05 -2.43 28.57
CA LEU A 367 -19.34 -3.50 27.87
C LEU A 367 -19.22 -3.26 26.35
N GLN A 368 -20.08 -2.41 25.77
CA GLN A 368 -20.01 -2.08 24.34
C GLN A 368 -18.88 -1.07 24.02
N LEU A 369 -18.30 -0.42 25.04
CA LEU A 369 -17.25 0.57 24.88
C LEU A 369 -15.92 -0.08 24.42
N PRO A 370 -15.23 0.47 23.41
CA PRO A 370 -14.02 -0.13 22.85
C PRO A 370 -12.90 -0.38 23.87
N VAL A 371 -12.64 0.59 24.76
CA VAL A 371 -11.58 0.47 25.77
C VAL A 371 -11.88 -0.65 26.77
N VAL A 372 -13.14 -0.78 27.17
CA VAL A 372 -13.56 -1.83 28.12
C VAL A 372 -13.39 -3.19 27.47
N LYS A 373 -13.85 -3.36 26.22
CA LYS A 373 -13.63 -4.60 25.46
C LYS A 373 -12.16 -4.98 25.38
N PHE A 374 -11.30 -4.03 25.02
CA PHE A 374 -9.85 -4.26 24.93
C PHE A 374 -9.25 -4.65 26.27
N THR A 375 -9.57 -3.90 27.33
CA THR A 375 -9.05 -4.15 28.69
C THR A 375 -9.47 -5.53 29.19
N CYS A 376 -10.74 -5.90 29.02
CA CYS A 376 -11.23 -7.21 29.43
C CYS A 376 -10.61 -8.34 28.61
N TYR A 377 -10.42 -8.15 27.31
CA TYR A 377 -9.74 -9.13 26.45
C TYR A 377 -8.30 -9.35 26.90
N SER A 378 -7.53 -8.28 27.11
CA SER A 378 -6.14 -8.37 27.59
C SER A 378 -6.05 -9.03 28.97
N MET A 379 -6.96 -8.71 29.89
CA MET A 379 -6.95 -9.31 31.22
C MET A 379 -7.38 -10.78 31.20
N SER A 380 -8.32 -11.16 30.33
CA SER A 380 -8.66 -12.56 30.09
C SER A 380 -7.45 -13.36 29.61
N PHE A 381 -6.67 -12.80 28.67
CA PHE A 381 -5.44 -13.43 28.19
C PHE A 381 -4.37 -13.54 29.29
N LEU A 382 -4.21 -12.53 30.15
CA LEU A 382 -3.31 -12.60 31.29
C LEU A 382 -3.71 -13.68 32.30
N ILE A 383 -5.01 -13.83 32.58
CA ILE A 383 -5.54 -14.91 33.43
C ILE A 383 -5.26 -16.28 32.78
N PHE A 384 -5.43 -16.40 31.46
CA PHE A 384 -5.08 -17.62 30.73
C PHE A 384 -3.59 -17.98 30.87
N LEU A 385 -2.68 -17.01 30.72
CA LEU A 385 -1.25 -17.24 30.96
C LEU A 385 -0.97 -17.66 32.41
N LEU A 386 -1.64 -17.03 33.39
CA LEU A 386 -1.54 -17.42 34.79
C LEU A 386 -2.00 -18.86 35.02
N LEU A 387 -3.09 -19.29 34.37
CA LEU A 387 -3.59 -20.67 34.45
C LEU A 387 -2.59 -21.67 33.85
N ILE A 388 -1.88 -21.31 32.78
CA ILE A 388 -0.78 -22.13 32.25
C ILE A 388 0.33 -22.25 33.29
N CYS A 389 0.77 -21.13 33.90
CA CYS A 389 1.79 -21.15 34.95
C CYS A 389 1.36 -22.00 36.15
N ILE A 390 0.10 -21.90 36.59
CA ILE A 390 -0.45 -22.73 37.66
C ILE A 390 -0.47 -24.21 37.24
N SER A 391 -0.88 -24.53 36.01
CA SER A 391 -0.87 -25.91 35.51
C SER A 391 0.54 -26.51 35.46
N SER A 392 1.54 -25.71 35.06
CA SER A 392 2.95 -26.08 35.09
C SER A 392 3.47 -26.25 36.52
N TRP A 393 3.11 -25.35 37.43
CA TRP A 393 3.46 -25.46 38.85
C TRP A 393 2.85 -26.72 39.47
N GLU A 394 1.56 -26.96 39.26
CA GLU A 394 0.88 -28.17 39.70
C GLU A 394 1.52 -29.42 39.10
N ALA A 395 1.91 -29.41 37.81
CA ALA A 395 2.60 -30.53 37.20
C ALA A 395 3.96 -30.81 37.88
N SER A 396 4.75 -29.78 38.17
CA SER A 396 6.02 -29.90 38.89
C SER A 396 5.84 -30.44 40.31
N VAL A 397 4.89 -29.90 41.07
CA VAL A 397 4.59 -30.34 42.45
C VAL A 397 3.99 -31.76 42.46
N ARG A 398 3.18 -32.13 41.45
CA ARG A 398 2.59 -33.48 41.31
C ARG A 398 3.65 -34.57 41.17
N VAL A 399 4.78 -34.28 40.51
CA VAL A 399 5.91 -35.22 40.40
C VAL A 399 6.61 -35.42 41.75
N ASN A 400 6.52 -34.45 42.68
CA ASN A 400 7.40 -34.40 43.84
C ASN A 400 6.82 -34.91 45.17
N LYS A 401 5.49 -35.01 45.42
CA LYS A 401 5.01 -35.45 46.77
C LYS A 401 3.56 -35.96 46.98
N HIS A 402 2.61 -35.75 46.07
CA HIS A 402 1.17 -35.85 46.44
C HIS A 402 0.33 -36.97 45.80
N ARG A 403 0.76 -37.61 44.70
CA ARG A 403 0.04 -38.76 44.10
C ARG A 403 0.94 -39.96 43.92
N THR A 404 1.32 -40.54 45.05
CA THR A 404 2.05 -41.79 45.07
C THR A 404 1.08 -42.96 45.26
N PHE A 405 1.48 -44.16 44.84
CA PHE A 405 0.64 -45.36 44.89
C PHE A 405 0.05 -45.60 46.28
N LEU A 406 0.84 -45.40 47.35
CA LEU A 406 0.38 -45.54 48.73
C LEU A 406 -0.68 -44.51 49.17
N LYS A 407 -0.75 -43.33 48.54
CA LYS A 407 -1.71 -42.28 48.94
C LYS A 407 -3.00 -42.32 48.11
N SER A 408 -2.97 -42.93 46.92
CA SER A 408 -4.06 -42.86 45.96
C SER A 408 -5.03 -44.04 46.01
N PHE A 409 -4.66 -45.14 46.65
CA PHE A 409 -5.47 -46.36 46.76
C PHE A 409 -5.95 -46.58 48.21
N THR A 410 -7.03 -47.35 48.37
CA THR A 410 -7.60 -47.69 49.69
C THR A 410 -6.58 -48.38 50.59
N PRO A 411 -6.67 -48.22 51.93
CA PRO A 411 -5.69 -48.79 52.87
C PRO A 411 -5.45 -50.29 52.65
N ASN A 412 -6.50 -51.05 52.32
CA ASN A 412 -6.43 -52.47 51.97
C ASN A 412 -5.48 -52.79 50.80
N VAL A 413 -5.41 -51.93 49.77
CA VAL A 413 -4.50 -52.12 48.62
C VAL A 413 -3.07 -51.71 48.99
N THR A 414 -2.92 -50.72 49.87
CA THR A 414 -1.60 -50.24 50.32
C THR A 414 -0.90 -51.22 51.25
N ASP A 415 -1.65 -51.95 52.08
CA ASP A 415 -1.08 -52.97 52.95
C ASP A 415 -0.68 -54.23 52.17
N ARG A 416 -1.47 -54.61 51.15
CA ARG A 416 -1.09 -55.65 50.19
C ARG A 416 0.16 -55.29 49.42
N TYR A 417 0.35 -54.02 49.03
CA TYR A 417 1.60 -53.57 48.40
C TYR A 417 2.82 -53.74 49.32
N LYS A 418 2.70 -53.37 50.61
CA LYS A 418 3.78 -53.57 51.60
C LYS A 418 4.10 -55.07 51.77
N GLU A 419 3.10 -55.93 51.69
CA GLU A 419 3.24 -57.39 51.77
C GLU A 419 3.94 -57.96 50.52
N CYS A 420 3.50 -57.59 49.31
CA CYS A 420 4.13 -57.96 48.04
C CYS A 420 5.58 -57.42 47.90
N ARG A 421 5.89 -56.31 48.58
CA ARG A 421 7.25 -55.78 48.66
C ARG A 421 8.15 -56.66 49.54
N ARG A 422 7.62 -57.19 50.66
CA ARG A 422 8.38 -58.09 51.55
C ARG A 422 8.74 -59.41 50.86
N SER A 423 7.93 -59.88 49.90
CA SER A 423 8.20 -61.07 49.09
C SER A 423 9.23 -60.86 47.94
N LYS A 424 9.94 -59.72 47.90
CA LYS A 424 11.00 -59.35 46.93
C LYS A 424 10.57 -59.27 45.45
N GLN A 425 9.27 -59.28 45.13
CA GLN A 425 8.80 -59.19 43.73
C GLN A 425 8.71 -57.76 43.16
N LEU A 426 8.70 -56.72 44.00
CA LEU A 426 8.57 -55.31 43.59
C LEU A 426 9.74 -54.45 44.08
N LEU A 427 10.24 -53.54 43.23
CA LEU A 427 11.27 -52.54 43.58
C LEU A 427 10.65 -51.18 43.94
N GLY A 428 11.10 -50.58 45.05
CA GLY A 428 10.76 -49.21 45.48
C GLY A 428 9.94 -49.12 46.78
N THR A 429 10.02 -47.98 47.48
CA THR A 429 9.17 -47.69 48.65
C THR A 429 7.78 -47.17 48.26
N ASP A 430 7.70 -46.47 47.14
CA ASP A 430 6.50 -45.89 46.55
C ASP A 430 6.83 -45.43 45.11
N PHE A 431 5.83 -45.22 44.26
CA PHE A 431 6.03 -44.69 42.91
C PHE A 431 4.94 -43.69 42.53
N PRO A 432 5.25 -42.64 41.72
CA PRO A 432 4.28 -41.62 41.33
C PRO A 432 3.31 -42.19 40.30
N LEU A 433 2.00 -42.01 40.42
CA LEU A 433 1.03 -42.50 39.42
C LEU A 433 0.77 -41.45 38.33
N ARG A 434 0.68 -41.89 37.07
CA ARG A 434 0.11 -41.09 35.97
C ARG A 434 -1.32 -40.66 36.30
N VAL A 435 -1.69 -39.47 35.83
CA VAL A 435 -2.97 -38.84 36.13
C VAL A 435 -4.08 -39.55 35.34
N GLY A 436 -5.07 -40.13 36.03
CA GLY A 436 -6.25 -40.76 35.42
C GLY A 436 -7.47 -39.85 35.28
N SER A 437 -7.49 -38.67 35.91
CA SER A 437 -8.63 -37.74 35.85
C SER A 437 -8.18 -36.30 35.60
N PRO A 438 -8.92 -35.52 34.79
CA PRO A 438 -8.55 -34.15 34.49
C PRO A 438 -8.62 -33.29 35.76
N SER A 439 -7.64 -32.40 35.93
CA SER A 439 -7.67 -31.41 37.01
C SER A 439 -8.60 -30.24 36.67
N LEU A 440 -9.02 -29.47 37.68
CA LEU A 440 -9.86 -28.29 37.44
C LEU A 440 -9.16 -27.28 36.53
N THR A 441 -7.84 -27.12 36.67
CA THR A 441 -7.02 -26.26 35.80
C THR A 441 -7.02 -26.76 34.36
N ASP A 442 -6.96 -28.07 34.14
CA ASP A 442 -7.05 -28.67 32.80
C ASP A 442 -8.42 -28.41 32.15
N LEU A 443 -9.51 -28.52 32.92
CA LEU A 443 -10.88 -28.24 32.45
C LEU A 443 -11.07 -26.76 32.09
N LEU A 444 -10.55 -25.85 32.92
CA LEU A 444 -10.58 -24.41 32.64
C LEU A 444 -9.77 -24.08 31.38
N LEU A 445 -8.56 -24.62 31.25
CA LEU A 445 -7.72 -24.43 30.05
C LEU A 445 -8.41 -24.95 28.78
N THR A 446 -9.06 -26.12 28.83
CA THR A 446 -9.85 -26.62 27.69
C THR A 446 -10.95 -25.66 27.27
N PHE A 447 -11.70 -25.12 28.24
CA PHE A 447 -12.78 -24.16 27.93
C PHE A 447 -12.23 -22.88 27.29
N TRP A 448 -11.11 -22.35 27.81
CA TRP A 448 -10.46 -21.18 27.22
C TRP A 448 -9.96 -21.44 25.79
N ILE A 449 -9.35 -22.60 25.54
CA ILE A 449 -8.83 -22.95 24.22
C ILE A 449 -9.97 -23.12 23.21
N ILE A 450 -11.08 -23.74 23.60
CA ILE A 450 -12.29 -23.81 22.76
C ILE A 450 -12.80 -22.40 22.42
N GLY A 451 -12.82 -21.50 23.40
CA GLY A 451 -13.19 -20.10 23.20
C GLY A 451 -12.29 -19.38 22.19
N MET A 452 -10.97 -19.52 22.31
CA MET A 452 -10.01 -18.91 21.38
C MET A 452 -10.12 -19.50 19.97
N VAL A 453 -10.34 -20.81 19.83
CA VAL A 453 -10.59 -21.44 18.51
C VAL A 453 -11.86 -20.88 17.88
N SER A 454 -12.95 -20.78 18.65
CA SER A 454 -14.21 -20.21 18.15
C SER A 454 -14.04 -18.76 17.69
N GLN A 455 -13.25 -17.97 18.43
CA GLN A 455 -12.92 -16.59 18.06
C GLN A 455 -12.14 -16.54 16.74
N GLU A 456 -11.09 -17.35 16.58
CA GLU A 456 -10.30 -17.39 15.34
C GLU A 456 -11.15 -17.85 14.14
N CYS A 457 -12.02 -18.85 14.32
CA CYS A 457 -12.95 -19.28 13.28
C CYS A 457 -13.89 -18.14 12.85
N ASN A 458 -14.40 -17.36 13.80
CA ASN A 458 -15.25 -16.21 13.50
C ASN A 458 -14.47 -15.07 12.82
N GLN A 459 -13.22 -14.81 13.24
CA GLN A 459 -12.35 -13.83 12.60
C GLN A 459 -12.03 -14.21 11.15
N LEU A 460 -11.71 -15.49 10.91
CA LEU A 460 -11.48 -16.03 9.58
C LEU A 460 -12.74 -15.92 8.70
N TYR A 461 -13.91 -16.23 9.25
CA TYR A 461 -15.20 -16.11 8.55
C TYR A 461 -15.51 -14.67 8.12
N GLN A 462 -15.26 -13.69 9.00
CA GLN A 462 -15.57 -12.28 8.71
C GLN A 462 -14.55 -11.61 7.77
N THR A 463 -13.28 -11.97 7.88
CA THR A 463 -12.18 -11.32 7.15
C THR A 463 -11.93 -11.98 5.78
N GLY A 464 -12.19 -13.28 5.68
CA GLY A 464 -11.80 -14.09 4.52
C GLY A 464 -10.34 -14.53 4.57
N LEU A 465 -9.99 -15.55 3.79
CA LEU A 465 -8.68 -16.20 3.84
C LEU A 465 -7.53 -15.26 3.45
N ASP A 466 -7.66 -14.54 2.35
CA ASP A 466 -6.57 -13.74 1.75
C ASP A 466 -6.09 -12.60 2.66
N GLU A 467 -7.03 -11.91 3.33
CA GLU A 467 -6.71 -10.84 4.27
C GLU A 467 -6.29 -11.37 5.65
N HIS A 468 -6.69 -12.62 5.99
CA HIS A 468 -6.36 -13.25 7.27
C HIS A 468 -4.93 -13.84 7.30
N ILE A 469 -4.30 -14.11 6.16
CA ILE A 469 -2.90 -14.59 6.08
C ILE A 469 -1.95 -13.42 6.42
N SER A 470 -1.77 -13.18 7.72
CA SER A 470 -0.74 -12.30 8.27
C SER A 470 0.19 -13.12 9.16
N LEU A 471 1.44 -12.68 9.32
CA LEU A 471 2.42 -13.40 10.14
C LEU A 471 1.90 -13.67 11.55
N TYR A 472 1.24 -12.69 12.18
CA TYR A 472 0.69 -12.84 13.53
C TYR A 472 -0.49 -13.83 13.57
N ASN A 473 -1.43 -13.75 12.63
CA ASN A 473 -2.56 -14.69 12.60
C ASN A 473 -2.09 -16.14 12.33
N ILE A 474 -1.06 -16.32 11.50
CA ILE A 474 -0.45 -17.65 11.29
C ILE A 474 0.19 -18.15 12.60
N MET A 475 0.88 -17.29 13.34
CA MET A 475 1.44 -17.64 14.65
C MET A 475 0.34 -18.04 15.65
N ASP A 476 -0.78 -17.31 15.67
CA ASP A 476 -1.93 -17.63 16.53
C ASP A 476 -2.55 -18.98 16.15
N PHE A 477 -2.74 -19.24 14.85
CA PHE A 477 -3.22 -20.53 14.35
C PHE A 477 -2.29 -21.69 14.74
N LEU A 478 -0.97 -21.52 14.56
CA LEU A 478 0.02 -22.53 14.94
C LEU A 478 0.01 -22.78 16.44
N LEU A 479 -0.03 -21.72 17.24
CA LEU A 479 -0.10 -21.81 18.71
C LEU A 479 -1.36 -22.56 19.16
N LEU A 480 -2.53 -22.22 18.61
CA LEU A 480 -3.79 -22.89 18.90
C LEU A 480 -3.78 -24.36 18.49
N SER A 481 -3.21 -24.68 17.32
CA SER A 481 -3.07 -26.07 16.88
C SER A 481 -2.18 -26.89 17.83
N ALA A 482 -1.09 -26.30 18.34
CA ALA A 482 -0.22 -26.93 19.32
C ALA A 482 -0.93 -27.14 20.66
N TYR A 483 -1.73 -26.17 21.11
CA TYR A 483 -2.55 -26.32 22.32
C TYR A 483 -3.57 -27.45 22.20
N ILE A 484 -4.28 -27.53 21.06
CA ILE A 484 -5.23 -28.61 20.80
C ILE A 484 -4.51 -29.96 20.79
N ALA A 485 -3.38 -30.07 20.09
CA ALA A 485 -2.60 -31.31 20.04
C ALA A 485 -2.08 -31.75 21.42
N ALA A 486 -1.59 -30.82 22.24
CA ALA A 486 -1.14 -31.11 23.59
C ALA A 486 -2.30 -31.57 24.50
N LEU A 487 -3.46 -30.91 24.41
CA LEU A 487 -4.66 -31.31 25.14
C LEU A 487 -5.16 -32.68 24.71
N THR A 488 -5.32 -32.93 23.40
CA THR A 488 -5.80 -34.22 22.90
C THR A 488 -4.90 -35.36 23.32
N LEU A 489 -3.57 -35.20 23.21
CA LEU A 489 -2.61 -36.19 23.68
C LEU A 489 -2.74 -36.42 25.19
N ARG A 490 -2.92 -35.36 25.98
CA ARG A 490 -3.10 -35.44 27.43
C ARG A 490 -4.37 -36.21 27.80
N PHE A 491 -5.51 -35.93 27.18
CA PHE A 491 -6.77 -36.66 27.42
C PHE A 491 -6.68 -38.12 26.93
N LEU A 492 -6.06 -38.37 25.76
CA LEU A 492 -5.85 -39.72 25.26
C LEU A 492 -5.00 -40.56 26.22
N LEU A 493 -3.94 -39.97 26.79
CA LEU A 493 -3.13 -40.64 27.82
C LEU A 493 -3.94 -40.96 29.07
N MET A 494 -4.81 -40.04 29.54
CA MET A 494 -5.69 -40.30 30.68
C MET A 494 -6.66 -41.46 30.40
N ILE A 495 -7.30 -41.46 29.23
CA ILE A 495 -8.24 -42.52 28.81
C ILE A 495 -7.52 -43.87 28.70
N LYS A 496 -6.38 -43.91 28.00
CA LYS A 496 -5.59 -45.14 27.85
C LYS A 496 -5.08 -45.67 29.17
N PHE A 497 -4.67 -44.79 30.09
CA PHE A 497 -4.27 -45.19 31.43
C PHE A 497 -5.43 -45.81 32.22
N ASN A 498 -6.62 -45.21 32.20
CA ASN A 498 -7.79 -45.76 32.88
C ASN A 498 -8.22 -47.11 32.30
N MET A 499 -8.28 -47.23 30.97
CA MET A 499 -8.59 -48.51 30.30
C MET A 499 -7.56 -49.60 30.66
N ALA A 500 -6.28 -49.27 30.68
CA ALA A 500 -5.23 -50.22 31.07
C ALA A 500 -5.39 -50.67 32.54
N VAL A 501 -5.71 -49.74 33.44
CA VAL A 501 -5.97 -50.06 34.86
C VAL A 501 -7.21 -50.94 35.03
N GLU A 502 -8.28 -50.71 34.26
CA GLU A 502 -9.48 -51.56 34.27
C GLU A 502 -9.17 -52.98 33.77
N VAL A 503 -8.48 -53.13 32.64
CA VAL A 503 -8.08 -54.44 32.10
C VAL A 503 -7.16 -55.19 33.07
N LEU A 504 -6.26 -54.49 33.76
CA LEU A 504 -5.39 -55.11 34.77
C LEU A 504 -6.17 -55.61 35.99
N LYS A 505 -7.23 -54.89 36.40
CA LYS A 505 -8.13 -55.34 37.48
C LYS A 505 -8.92 -56.60 37.11
N GLU A 506 -9.31 -56.74 35.85
CA GLU A 506 -10.05 -57.91 35.37
C GLU A 506 -9.15 -59.13 35.11
N ARG A 507 -7.92 -58.90 34.62
CA ARG A 507 -7.01 -59.98 34.19
C ARG A 507 -6.26 -60.66 35.33
N TYR A 508 -5.92 -59.93 36.39
CA TYR A 508 -5.12 -60.46 37.49
C TYR A 508 -5.96 -60.57 38.77
N THR A 509 -6.17 -61.82 39.23
CA THR A 509 -6.77 -62.10 40.55
C THR A 509 -5.76 -61.96 41.68
N ASP A 510 -4.46 -62.16 41.39
CA ASP A 510 -3.35 -61.94 42.31
C ASP A 510 -2.92 -60.45 42.34
N PRO A 511 -3.01 -59.77 43.50
CA PRO A 511 -2.73 -58.34 43.55
C PRO A 511 -1.25 -57.98 43.49
N CYS A 512 -0.33 -58.89 43.81
CA CYS A 512 1.11 -58.60 43.69
C CYS A 512 1.52 -58.44 42.22
N THR A 513 1.03 -59.34 41.36
CA THR A 513 1.24 -59.25 39.91
C THR A 513 0.53 -58.05 39.28
N MET A 514 -0.71 -57.76 39.68
CA MET A 514 -1.44 -56.57 39.23
C MET A 514 -0.69 -55.26 39.56
N ILE A 515 -0.18 -55.12 40.79
CA ILE A 515 0.52 -53.90 41.20
C ILE A 515 1.88 -53.76 40.50
N ASN A 516 2.57 -54.87 40.25
CA ASN A 516 3.80 -54.87 39.45
C ASN A 516 3.52 -54.42 38.00
N SER A 517 2.44 -54.89 37.39
CA SER A 517 2.04 -54.44 36.04
C SER A 517 1.69 -52.95 36.00
N VAL A 518 1.02 -52.41 37.04
CA VAL A 518 0.74 -50.97 37.15
C VAL A 518 2.02 -50.15 37.33
N TYR A 519 3.01 -50.68 38.05
CA TYR A 519 4.33 -50.06 38.18
C TYR A 519 5.04 -49.94 36.82
N TRP A 520 5.08 -51.01 36.03
CA TRP A 520 5.71 -50.99 34.70
C TRP A 520 4.97 -50.09 33.70
N LEU A 521 3.64 -50.14 33.69
CA LEU A 521 2.76 -49.26 32.90
C LEU A 521 3.09 -47.78 33.11
N ASN A 522 3.46 -47.43 34.34
CA ASN A 522 3.79 -46.08 34.74
C ASN A 522 5.21 -45.66 34.29
N THR A 523 6.18 -46.57 34.34
CA THR A 523 7.56 -46.38 33.85
C THR A 523 7.68 -46.31 32.32
N GLY A 524 6.62 -46.61 31.58
CA GLY A 524 6.59 -46.52 30.11
C GLY A 524 7.40 -47.61 29.41
N LYS A 525 7.68 -48.73 30.09
CA LYS A 525 8.31 -49.93 29.53
C LYS A 525 7.28 -51.04 29.36
#